data_AF-A0A5J4Z4W4-F1
#
_entry.id   AF-A0A5J4Z4W4-F1
#
_cell.length_a   1.000
_cell.length_b   1.000
_cell.length_c   1.000
_cell.angle_alpha   90.00
_cell.angle_beta   90.00
_cell.angle_gamma   90.00
#
_symmetry.space_group_name_H-M   'P 1'
#
loop_
_entity.id
_entity.type
_entity.pdbx_description
1 polymer ?
#
loop_
_entity_poly.entity_id
_entity_poly.type
_entity_poly.pdbx_seq_one_letter_code
_entity_poly.pdbx_strand_id
1 'polypeptide(L)'
;MKGAERLEREFQGALEEIERSEIRPRQKATYMCAAKCCDVAKSQNELANCTNRCSTQLTFAQQVVEAHVGQLQARLERCSARCQDIATERFGGQGAPDAEARDHAQKTFDTCVDACAEETLQLLKRTHQDITRDLASSSSTRT
;
A
#
# COMPACT_ATOMS: atom_id res chain seq x y z
N MET A 1 4.49 18.01 11.89
CA MET A 1 4.44 17.60 10.48
C MET A 1 2.99 17.43 10.06
N LYS A 2 2.39 18.43 9.39
CA LYS A 2 0.95 18.39 9.06
C LYS A 2 0.67 17.54 7.81
N GLY A 3 1.65 17.44 6.91
CA GLY A 3 1.57 16.66 5.69
C GLY A 3 1.61 15.16 5.98
N ALA A 4 2.53 14.72 6.85
CA ALA A 4 2.67 13.32 7.24
C ALA A 4 1.38 12.75 7.86
N GLU A 5 0.80 13.44 8.85
CA GLU A 5 -0.46 13.02 9.49
C GLU A 5 -1.64 12.97 8.49
N ARG A 6 -1.67 13.88 7.51
CA ARG A 6 -2.69 13.87 6.46
C ARG A 6 -2.50 12.71 5.51
N LEU A 7 -1.25 12.40 5.13
CA LEU A 7 -0.93 11.25 4.29
C LEU A 7 -1.38 9.95 4.94
N GLU A 8 -1.10 9.74 6.22
CA GLU A 8 -1.52 8.53 6.95
C GLU A 8 -3.04 8.33 6.91
N ARG A 9 -3.82 9.38 7.17
CA ARG A 9 -5.29 9.31 7.12
C ARG A 9 -5.82 8.99 5.73
N GLU A 10 -5.31 9.67 4.70
CA GLU A 10 -5.74 9.45 3.32
C GLU A 10 -5.35 8.05 2.84
N PHE A 11 -4.18 7.56 3.25
CA PHE A 11 -3.70 6.23 2.96
C PHE A 11 -4.60 5.15 3.57
N GLN A 12 -4.96 5.30 4.85
CA GLN A 12 -5.91 4.40 5.51
C GLN A 12 -7.27 4.42 4.80
N GLY A 13 -7.81 5.60 4.47
CA GLY A 13 -9.08 5.71 3.77
C GLY A 13 -9.06 5.06 2.38
N ALA A 14 -7.95 5.20 1.64
CA ALA A 14 -7.79 4.54 0.35
C ALA A 14 -7.76 3.01 0.47
N LEU A 15 -7.05 2.48 1.48
CA LEU A 15 -7.01 1.04 1.75
C LEU A 15 -8.39 0.49 2.14
N GLU A 16 -9.12 1.20 2.98
CA GLU A 16 -10.48 0.82 3.37
C GLU A 16 -11.43 0.81 2.17
N GLU A 17 -11.31 1.77 1.25
CA GLU A 17 -12.14 1.80 0.04
C GLU A 17 -11.79 0.67 -0.92
N ILE A 18 -10.50 0.39 -1.15
CA ILE A 18 -10.04 -0.73 -1.98
C ILE A 18 -10.51 -2.06 -1.38
N GLU A 19 -10.34 -2.22 -0.07
CA GLU A 19 -10.77 -3.42 0.63
C GLU A 19 -12.29 -3.63 0.46
N ARG A 20 -13.08 -2.56 0.61
CA ARG A 20 -14.54 -2.60 0.43
C ARG A 20 -14.97 -2.93 -0.99
N SER A 21 -14.38 -2.25 -1.97
CA SER A 21 -14.84 -2.28 -3.36
C SER A 21 -14.26 -3.44 -4.16
N GLU A 22 -13.04 -3.86 -3.87
CA GLU A 22 -12.31 -4.85 -4.66
C GLU A 22 -12.11 -6.18 -3.92
N ILE A 23 -11.74 -6.14 -2.63
CA ILE A 23 -11.35 -7.35 -1.89
C ILE A 23 -12.56 -8.08 -1.31
N ARG A 24 -13.48 -7.41 -0.62
CA ARG A 24 -14.67 -8.07 -0.02
C ARG A 24 -15.52 -8.82 -1.05
N PRO A 25 -15.82 -8.30 -2.26
CA PRO A 25 -16.58 -9.06 -3.24
C PRO A 25 -15.87 -10.34 -3.69
N ARG A 26 -14.54 -10.27 -3.83
CA ARG A 26 -13.70 -11.43 -4.18
C ARG A 26 -13.65 -12.45 -3.06
N GLN A 27 -13.51 -12.01 -1.80
CA GLN A 27 -13.62 -12.88 -0.63
C GLN A 27 -14.95 -13.61 -0.61
N LYS A 28 -16.07 -12.88 -0.79
CA LYS A 28 -17.41 -13.49 -0.87
C LYS A 28 -17.48 -14.54 -1.97
N ALA A 29 -16.97 -14.25 -3.17
CA ALA A 29 -16.95 -15.19 -4.28
C ALA A 29 -16.10 -16.44 -3.95
N THR A 30 -14.93 -16.27 -3.35
CA THR A 30 -14.07 -17.36 -2.90
C THR A 30 -14.78 -18.26 -1.88
N TYR A 31 -15.43 -17.69 -0.87
CA TYR A 31 -16.14 -18.48 0.15
C TYR A 31 -17.35 -19.22 -0.41
N MET A 32 -18.13 -18.58 -1.28
CA MET A 32 -19.26 -19.23 -1.95
C MET A 32 -18.81 -20.37 -2.87
N CYS A 33 -17.68 -20.18 -3.57
CA CYS A 33 -17.06 -21.22 -4.39
C CYS A 33 -16.57 -22.40 -3.53
N ALA A 34 -15.87 -22.11 -2.44
CA ALA A 34 -15.38 -23.12 -1.51
C ALA A 34 -16.51 -23.92 -0.85
N ALA A 35 -17.63 -23.26 -0.50
CA ALA A 35 -18.82 -23.95 0.00
C ALA A 35 -19.35 -24.99 -1.00
N LYS A 36 -19.45 -24.63 -2.28
CA LYS A 36 -19.86 -25.57 -3.34
C LYS A 36 -18.87 -26.73 -3.51
N CYS A 37 -17.57 -26.50 -3.30
CA CYS A 37 -16.58 -27.57 -3.31
C CYS A 37 -16.88 -28.65 -2.27
N CYS A 38 -17.38 -28.28 -1.10
CA CYS A 38 -17.76 -29.22 -0.04
C CYS A 38 -18.93 -30.13 -0.44
N ASP A 39 -19.83 -29.66 -1.31
CA ASP A 39 -20.98 -30.43 -1.76
C ASP A 39 -20.62 -31.45 -2.86
N VAL A 40 -19.63 -31.13 -3.70
CA VAL A 40 -19.32 -31.89 -4.93
C VAL A 40 -18.11 -32.81 -4.79
N ALA A 41 -17.14 -32.48 -3.94
CA ALA A 41 -15.89 -33.22 -3.85
C ALA A 41 -16.09 -34.62 -3.25
N LYS A 42 -15.52 -35.64 -3.89
CA LYS A 42 -15.62 -37.05 -3.47
C LYS A 42 -14.46 -37.52 -2.62
N SER A 43 -13.40 -36.72 -2.53
CA SER A 43 -12.19 -37.03 -1.75
C SER A 43 -11.58 -35.75 -1.18
N GLN A 44 -10.72 -35.92 -0.17
CA GLN A 44 -9.98 -34.79 0.42
C GLN A 44 -9.07 -34.09 -0.59
N ASN A 45 -8.43 -34.84 -1.49
CA ASN A 45 -7.58 -34.27 -2.54
C ASN A 45 -8.40 -33.44 -3.55
N GLU A 46 -9.59 -33.92 -3.93
CA GLU A 46 -10.48 -33.17 -4.82
C GLU A 46 -10.98 -31.89 -4.15
N LEU A 47 -11.34 -31.96 -2.87
CA LEU A 47 -11.74 -30.80 -2.08
C LEU A 47 -10.62 -29.75 -2.04
N ALA A 48 -9.40 -30.15 -1.67
CA ALA A 48 -8.25 -29.26 -1.59
C ALA A 48 -7.93 -28.58 -2.93
N ASN A 49 -7.97 -29.34 -4.02
CA ASN A 49 -7.75 -28.79 -5.36
C ASN A 49 -8.85 -27.80 -5.77
N CYS A 50 -10.11 -28.10 -5.45
CA CYS A 50 -11.24 -27.21 -5.73
C CYS A 50 -11.13 -25.89 -4.95
N THR A 51 -10.87 -25.95 -3.64
CA THR A 51 -10.74 -24.77 -2.80
C THR A 51 -9.54 -23.90 -3.19
N ASN A 52 -8.41 -24.50 -3.59
CA ASN A 52 -7.25 -23.76 -4.09
C ASN A 52 -7.56 -22.98 -5.38
N ARG A 53 -8.41 -23.52 -6.26
CA ARG A 53 -8.88 -22.79 -7.45
C ARG A 53 -9.78 -21.61 -7.09
N CYS A 54 -10.63 -21.77 -6.06
CA CYS A 54 -11.51 -20.71 -5.59
C CYS A 54 -10.75 -19.51 -5.00
N SER A 55 -9.59 -19.72 -4.37
CA SER A 55 -8.80 -18.65 -3.73
C SER A 55 -7.88 -17.90 -4.71
N THR A 56 -7.59 -18.47 -5.89
CA THR A 56 -6.59 -17.91 -6.82
C THR A 56 -6.83 -16.44 -7.16
N GLN A 57 -8.09 -16.05 -7.42
CA GLN A 57 -8.44 -14.67 -7.77
C GLN A 57 -8.33 -13.71 -6.59
N LEU A 58 -8.63 -14.18 -5.38
CA LEU A 58 -8.47 -13.40 -4.16
C LEU A 58 -6.99 -13.18 -3.85
N THR A 59 -6.18 -14.23 -3.92
CA THR A 59 -4.73 -14.16 -3.69
C THR A 59 -4.06 -13.21 -4.68
N PHE A 60 -4.41 -13.28 -5.96
CA PHE A 60 -3.92 -12.32 -6.96
C PHE A 60 -4.29 -10.88 -6.58
N ALA A 61 -5.54 -10.66 -6.17
CA ALA A 61 -5.98 -9.32 -5.82
C ALA A 61 -5.25 -8.74 -4.61
N GLN A 62 -5.02 -9.58 -3.58
CA GLN A 62 -4.22 -9.21 -2.41
C GLN A 62 -2.79 -8.84 -2.80
N GLN A 63 -2.14 -9.64 -3.67
CA GLN A 63 -0.78 -9.36 -4.16
C GLN A 63 -0.67 -8.05 -4.94
N VAL A 64 -1.67 -7.72 -5.77
CA VAL A 64 -1.72 -6.44 -6.49
C VAL A 64 -1.76 -5.28 -5.50
N VAL A 65 -2.67 -5.33 -4.52
CA VAL A 65 -2.78 -4.28 -3.50
C VAL A 65 -1.48 -4.14 -2.71
N GLU A 66 -0.91 -5.24 -2.24
CA GLU A 66 0.36 -5.26 -1.49
C GLU A 66 1.52 -4.66 -2.30
N ALA A 67 1.62 -4.98 -3.59
CA ALA A 67 2.68 -4.45 -4.45
C ALA A 67 2.58 -2.91 -4.59
N HIS A 68 1.38 -2.40 -4.81
CA HIS A 68 1.11 -0.97 -4.94
C HIS A 68 1.35 -0.21 -3.62
N VAL A 69 0.94 -0.80 -2.50
CA VAL A 69 1.21 -0.28 -1.15
C VAL A 69 2.71 -0.22 -0.88
N GLY A 70 3.43 -1.30 -1.15
CA GLY A 70 4.87 -1.37 -0.94
C GLY A 70 5.62 -0.33 -1.77
N GLN A 71 5.18 -0.05 -3.01
CA GLN A 71 5.77 0.99 -3.84
C GLN A 71 5.59 2.40 -3.25
N LEU A 72 4.41 2.71 -2.69
CA LEU A 72 4.14 3.99 -2.04
C LEU A 72 4.98 4.15 -0.76
N GLN A 73 5.01 3.12 0.10
CA GLN A 73 5.80 3.11 1.32
C GLN A 73 7.30 3.29 1.03
N ALA A 74 7.84 2.51 0.09
CA ALA A 74 9.25 2.62 -0.28
C ALA A 74 9.61 3.99 -0.86
N ARG A 75 8.67 4.68 -1.54
CA ARG A 75 8.89 6.05 -2.02
C ARG A 75 8.95 7.05 -0.86
N LEU A 76 8.04 6.92 0.10
CA LEU A 76 8.03 7.77 1.30
C LEU A 76 9.33 7.59 2.11
N GLU A 77 9.76 6.34 2.32
CA GLU A 77 11.01 6.02 3.02
C GLU A 77 12.24 6.64 2.34
N ARG A 78 12.37 6.47 1.02
CA ARG A 78 13.46 7.10 0.26
C ARG A 78 13.43 8.63 0.35
N CYS A 79 12.24 9.22 0.35
CA CYS A 79 12.09 10.67 0.47
C CYS A 79 12.49 11.16 1.87
N SER A 80 12.07 10.46 2.92
CA SER A 80 12.44 10.72 4.31
C SER A 80 13.96 10.62 4.51
N ALA A 81 14.60 9.58 3.96
CA ALA A 81 16.06 9.44 4.00
C ALA A 81 16.77 10.63 3.34
N ARG A 82 16.30 11.06 2.17
CA ARG A 82 16.83 12.26 1.50
C ARG A 82 16.63 13.53 2.34
N CYS A 83 15.52 13.65 3.06
CA CYS A 83 15.30 14.79 3.97
C CYS A 83 16.29 14.79 5.13
N GLN A 84 16.62 13.61 5.66
CA GLN A 84 17.65 13.46 6.68
C GLN A 84 19.02 13.88 6.17
N ASP A 85 19.38 13.48 4.94
CA ASP A 85 20.62 13.88 4.30
C ASP A 85 20.68 15.41 4.14
N ILE A 86 19.61 16.05 3.63
CA ILE A 86 19.54 17.51 3.48
C ILE A 86 19.71 18.24 4.81
N ALA A 87 19.08 17.74 5.88
CA ALA A 87 19.21 18.34 7.21
C ALA A 87 20.65 18.19 7.74
N THR A 88 21.27 17.04 7.51
CA THR A 88 22.64 16.73 7.95
C THR A 88 23.67 17.52 7.16
N GLU A 89 23.52 17.66 5.83
CA GLU A 89 24.43 18.46 5.00
C GLU A 89 24.42 19.94 5.37
N ARG A 90 23.26 20.47 5.76
CA ARG A 90 23.12 21.90 6.10
C ARG A 90 23.59 22.25 7.50
N PHE A 91 23.43 21.34 8.46
CA PHE A 91 23.64 21.63 9.89
C PHE A 91 24.59 20.67 10.61
N GLY A 92 25.08 19.62 9.95
CA GLY A 92 25.95 18.57 10.49
C GLY A 92 27.43 18.91 10.46
N GLY A 93 27.80 20.15 10.82
CA GLY A 93 29.19 20.61 10.84
C GLY A 93 30.15 19.73 11.67
N GLN A 94 31.46 19.99 11.58
CA GLN A 94 32.46 19.23 12.35
C GLN A 94 32.35 19.54 13.85
N GLY A 95 31.62 18.70 14.60
CA GLY A 95 31.44 18.82 16.05
C GLY A 95 30.02 18.46 16.50
N ALA A 96 29.76 18.51 17.82
CA ALA A 96 28.40 18.36 18.31
C ALA A 96 27.59 19.63 17.96
N PRO A 97 26.46 19.53 17.23
CA PRO A 97 25.67 20.69 16.88
C PRO A 97 25.12 21.35 18.15
N ASP A 98 25.15 22.68 18.20
CA ASP A 98 24.49 23.45 19.25
C ASP A 98 22.96 23.32 19.15
N ALA A 99 22.25 23.84 20.15
CA ALA A 99 20.80 23.69 20.24
C ALA A 99 20.07 24.36 19.06
N GLU A 100 20.60 25.47 18.54
CA GLU A 100 20.03 26.21 17.42
C GLU A 100 20.19 25.44 16.11
N ALA A 101 21.39 24.89 15.85
CA ALA A 101 21.65 24.01 14.71
C ALA A 101 20.74 22.77 14.71
N ARG A 102 20.47 22.17 15.89
CA ARG A 102 19.54 21.04 16.00
C ARG A 102 18.09 21.43 15.69
N ASP A 103 17.63 22.58 16.19
CA ASP A 103 16.29 23.09 15.90
C ASP A 103 16.11 23.39 14.40
N HIS A 104 17.11 24.03 13.78
CA HIS A 104 17.10 24.27 12.34
C HIS A 104 17.15 22.99 11.50
N ALA A 105 17.94 21.99 11.92
CA ALA A 105 17.98 20.67 11.28
C ALA A 105 16.61 19.99 11.34
N GLN A 106 15.97 19.98 12.53
CA GLN A 106 14.64 19.40 12.70
C GLN A 106 13.59 20.11 11.84
N LYS A 107 13.56 21.45 11.84
CA LYS A 107 12.62 22.22 11.01
C LYS A 107 12.82 21.96 9.51
N THR A 108 14.07 21.83 9.09
CA THR A 108 14.41 21.52 7.69
C THR A 108 13.94 20.12 7.31
N PHE A 109 14.17 19.14 8.18
CA PHE A 109 13.68 17.78 8.02
C PHE A 109 12.15 17.75 7.94
N ASP A 110 11.45 18.34 8.91
CA ASP A 110 9.99 18.38 8.99
C ASP A 110 9.36 19.00 7.73
N THR A 111 9.92 20.13 7.27
CA THR A 111 9.43 20.83 6.07
C THR A 111 9.63 19.97 4.82
N CYS A 112 10.77 19.29 4.72
CA CYS A 112 11.06 18.39 3.60
C CYS A 112 10.12 17.16 3.61
N VAL A 113 9.90 16.55 4.78
CA VAL A 113 8.98 15.40 4.93
C VAL A 113 7.54 15.80 4.64
N ASP A 114 7.11 17.01 5.04
CA ASP A 114 5.77 17.51 4.68
C ASP A 114 5.61 17.66 3.15
N ALA A 115 6.67 18.07 2.43
CA ALA A 115 6.66 18.08 0.96
C ALA A 115 6.61 16.67 0.35
N CYS A 116 7.39 15.72 0.90
CA CYS A 116 7.34 14.31 0.52
C CYS A 116 5.93 13.72 0.69
N ALA A 117 5.25 14.10 1.76
CA ALA A 117 3.91 13.62 2.05
C ALA A 117 2.90 14.12 1.02
N GLU A 118 2.98 15.40 0.60
CA GLU A 118 2.10 15.95 -0.43
C GLU A 118 2.32 15.29 -1.81
N GLU A 119 3.57 15.01 -2.18
CA GLU A 119 3.86 14.26 -3.41
C GLU A 119 3.28 12.84 -3.37
N THR A 120 3.43 12.16 -2.22
CA THR A 120 2.91 10.81 -2.02
C THR A 120 1.39 10.78 -2.06
N LEU A 121 0.73 11.79 -1.50
CA LEU A 121 -0.73 11.97 -1.56
C LEU A 121 -1.25 12.06 -3.00
N GLN A 122 -0.53 12.73 -3.90
CA GLN A 122 -0.93 12.80 -5.32
C GLN A 122 -0.81 11.45 -6.03
N LEU A 123 0.16 10.62 -5.62
CA LEU A 123 0.33 9.28 -6.18
C LEU A 123 -0.74 8.32 -5.67
N LEU A 124 -1.09 8.40 -4.39
CA LEU A 124 -2.09 7.55 -3.78
C LEU A 124 -3.40 7.52 -4.59
N LYS A 125 -3.85 8.69 -5.07
CA LYS A 125 -5.04 8.80 -5.93
C LYS A 125 -4.91 8.04 -7.25
N ARG A 126 -3.72 8.03 -7.85
CA ARG A 126 -3.42 7.27 -9.08
C ARG A 126 -3.32 5.78 -8.78
N THR A 127 -2.67 5.41 -7.68
CA THR A 127 -2.51 4.03 -7.23
C THR A 127 -3.86 3.32 -7.07
N HIS A 128 -4.88 3.99 -6.54
CA HIS A 128 -6.23 3.43 -6.47
C HIS A 128 -6.77 3.06 -7.87
N GLN A 129 -6.60 3.93 -8.86
CA GLN A 129 -7.05 3.68 -10.23
C GLN A 129 -6.26 2.54 -10.89
N ASP A 130 -4.95 2.50 -10.62
CA ASP A 130 -4.06 1.47 -11.13
C ASP A 130 -4.44 0.08 -10.56
N ILE A 131 -4.71 -0.01 -9.25
CA ILE A 131 -5.19 -1.24 -8.60
C ILE A 131 -6.48 -1.73 -9.27
N THR A 132 -7.51 -0.88 -9.37
CA THR A 132 -8.78 -1.29 -9.99
C THR A 132 -8.58 -1.75 -11.44
N ARG A 133 -7.74 -1.08 -12.21
CA ARG A 133 -7.42 -1.46 -13.60
C ARG A 133 -6.73 -2.83 -13.66
N ASP A 134 -5.72 -3.05 -12.82
CA ASP A 134 -4.95 -4.29 -12.79
C ASP A 134 -5.84 -5.47 -12.38
N LEU A 135 -6.75 -5.24 -11.43
CA LEU A 135 -7.75 -6.21 -10.98
C LEU A 135 -8.85 -6.49 -12.00
N ALA A 136 -9.18 -5.53 -12.88
CA ALA A 136 -10.12 -5.75 -13.98
C ALA A 136 -9.49 -6.60 -15.10
N SER A 137 -8.20 -6.38 -15.40
CA SER A 137 -7.48 -7.09 -16.46
C SER A 137 -7.45 -8.61 -16.28
N SER A 138 -7.44 -9.10 -15.04
CA SER A 138 -7.42 -10.53 -14.70
C SER A 138 -8.79 -11.22 -14.74
N SER A 139 -9.87 -10.45 -14.80
CA SER A 139 -11.24 -10.96 -14.94
C SER A 139 -11.59 -11.28 -16.40
N SER A 140 -10.98 -10.55 -17.35
CA SER A 140 -11.29 -10.65 -18.79
C SER A 140 -10.62 -11.81 -19.51
N THR A 141 -9.61 -12.45 -18.92
CA THR A 141 -8.86 -13.58 -19.51
C THR A 141 -9.52 -14.95 -19.27
N ARG A 142 -10.75 -14.99 -18.78
CA ARG A 142 -11.45 -16.22 -18.33
C ARG A 142 -12.87 -16.39 -18.88
N THR A 143 -13.10 -15.94 -20.12
CA THR A 143 -14.13 -16.49 -21.02
C THR A 143 -13.46 -17.35 -22.07
#